data_AF-A0A137QII0-F1
#
_entry.id   AF-A0A137QII0-F1
#
_cell.length_a   1.000
_cell.length_b   1.000
_cell.length_c   1.000
_cell.angle_alpha   90.00
_cell.angle_beta   90.00
_cell.angle_gamma   90.00
#
_symmetry.space_group_name_H-M   'P 1'
#
loop_
_entity.id
_entity.type
_entity.pdbx_description
1 polymer ?
#
loop_
_entity_poly.entity_id
_entity_poly.type
_entity_poly.pdbx_seq_one_letter_code
_entity_poly.pdbx_strand_id
1 'polypeptide(L)'
;MIFHRLFFVFSGALVLHFTQAQPTACTFSCPDTDVRGQALLKHVLAVPWKSDFSVFECVYGEVDINPKAHSCFYSKMDGKHKLSAGKDECPVEAIPCTGTANRFSSPGHPEVPAWIENGRYLLYLKENHT
;
A
#
# COMPACT_ATOMS: atom_id res chain seq x y z
N MET A 1 -3.80 41.40 51.61
CA MET A 1 -3.86 40.24 52.52
C MET A 1 -4.53 39.09 51.78
N ILE A 2 -3.82 37.95 51.69
CA ILE A 2 -4.32 36.56 51.60
C ILE A 2 -4.97 36.17 50.25
N PHE A 3 -4.24 35.57 49.31
CA PHE A 3 -3.98 34.12 49.14
C PHE A 3 -5.24 33.23 49.08
N HIS A 4 -5.55 32.71 47.89
CA HIS A 4 -5.88 31.28 47.81
C HIS A 4 -5.32 30.68 46.51
N ARG A 5 -4.42 29.72 46.72
CA ARG A 5 -3.79 28.87 45.72
C ARG A 5 -4.79 27.84 45.21
N LEU A 6 -4.74 27.57 43.91
CA LEU A 6 -5.08 26.26 43.37
C LEU A 6 -3.93 25.85 42.46
N PHE A 7 -3.00 25.10 43.05
CA PHE A 7 -1.99 24.32 42.35
C PHE A 7 -2.70 23.12 41.72
N PHE A 8 -2.75 23.06 40.40
CA PHE A 8 -2.87 21.77 39.70
C PHE A 8 -1.48 21.35 39.26
N VAL A 9 -0.91 20.42 40.03
CA VAL A 9 0.26 19.64 39.65
C VAL A 9 -0.26 18.52 38.75
N PHE A 10 0.00 18.59 37.45
CA PHE A 10 -0.05 17.42 36.57
C PHE A 10 1.38 17.03 36.21
N SER A 11 1.96 16.19 37.05
CA SER A 11 3.02 15.27 36.64
C SER A 11 2.35 14.21 35.76
N GLY A 12 2.58 14.26 34.45
CA GLY A 12 2.05 13.29 33.51
C GLY A 12 2.96 13.25 32.30
N ALA A 13 3.55 12.08 32.05
CA ALA A 13 4.49 11.79 30.98
C ALA A 13 4.06 12.42 29.64
N LEU A 14 5.01 13.11 29.00
CA LEU A 14 4.89 13.60 27.63
C LEU A 14 4.87 12.38 26.69
N VAL A 15 3.70 11.77 26.51
CA VAL A 15 3.48 10.80 25.44
C VAL A 15 3.43 11.60 24.15
N LEU A 16 4.59 11.71 23.48
CA LEU A 16 4.67 12.12 22.09
C LEU A 16 3.84 11.11 21.29
N HIS A 17 2.58 11.46 21.06
CA HIS A 17 1.77 10.81 20.03
C HIS A 17 2.41 11.22 18.71
N PHE A 18 3.29 10.37 18.18
CA PHE A 18 3.54 10.35 16.75
C PHE A 18 2.23 9.91 16.09
N THR A 19 1.36 10.87 15.78
CA THR A 19 0.37 10.69 14.73
C THR A 19 1.14 10.57 13.42
N GLN A 20 1.60 9.36 13.11
CA GLN A 20 2.04 9.02 11.77
C GLN A 20 0.82 9.18 10.89
N ALA A 21 0.70 10.34 10.23
CA ALA A 21 -0.30 10.59 9.23
C ALA A 21 -0.15 9.51 8.17
N GLN A 22 -1.03 8.50 8.20
CA GLN A 22 -1.17 7.59 7.08
C GLN A 22 -1.43 8.49 5.86
N PRO A 23 -0.60 8.43 4.81
CA PRO A 23 -0.83 9.23 3.61
C PRO A 23 -2.20 8.84 3.04
N THR A 24 -3.19 9.68 3.31
CA THR A 24 -4.56 9.55 2.81
C THR A 24 -4.62 9.84 1.31
N ALA A 25 -3.63 10.57 0.79
CA ALA A 25 -3.40 10.81 -0.62
C ALA A 25 -2.31 9.86 -1.14
N CYS A 26 -2.57 9.22 -2.28
CA CYS A 26 -1.49 8.53 -2.97
C CYS A 26 -0.51 9.56 -3.54
N THR A 27 0.77 9.20 -3.58
CA THR A 27 1.83 10.04 -4.16
C THR A 27 2.12 9.60 -5.59
N PHE A 28 2.10 8.29 -5.83
CA PHE A 28 2.36 7.68 -7.13
C PHE A 28 1.29 6.64 -7.48
N SER A 29 1.12 6.39 -8.77
CA SER A 29 0.21 5.40 -9.32
C SER A 29 0.82 4.72 -10.54
N CYS A 30 0.18 3.64 -10.99
CA CYS A 30 0.67 2.85 -12.12
C CYS A 30 0.55 3.62 -13.44
N PRO A 31 1.59 3.58 -14.29
CA PRO A 31 1.47 3.90 -15.71
C PRO A 31 0.36 3.10 -16.40
N ASP A 32 -0.14 3.64 -17.51
CA ASP A 32 -1.23 3.01 -18.27
C ASP A 32 -0.78 1.79 -19.04
N THR A 33 0.48 1.82 -19.47
CA THR A 33 1.09 0.78 -20.25
C THR A 33 2.53 0.54 -19.79
N ASP A 34 3.02 -0.66 -20.05
CA ASP A 34 4.42 -1.00 -19.85
C ASP A 34 5.32 -0.45 -21.00
N VAL A 35 6.61 -0.79 -21.03
CA VAL A 35 7.51 -0.36 -22.12
C VAL A 35 7.21 -1.04 -23.46
N ARG A 36 6.42 -2.12 -23.47
CA ARG A 36 5.97 -2.85 -24.66
C ARG A 36 4.59 -2.41 -25.15
N GLY A 37 3.91 -1.51 -24.44
CA GLY A 37 2.55 -1.07 -24.74
C GLY A 37 1.44 -2.00 -24.22
N GLN A 38 1.75 -2.96 -23.36
CA GLN A 38 0.76 -3.80 -22.68
C GLN A 38 -0.01 -2.98 -21.65
N ALA A 39 -1.33 -3.18 -21.60
CA ALA A 39 -2.22 -2.39 -20.75
C ALA A 39 -2.11 -2.78 -19.27
N LEU A 40 -2.32 -1.80 -18.40
CA LEU A 40 -2.48 -2.03 -16.96
C LEU A 40 -3.73 -2.87 -16.70
N LEU A 41 -3.53 -4.02 -16.07
CA LEU A 41 -4.58 -4.96 -15.72
C LEU A 41 -4.98 -4.80 -14.26
N LYS A 42 -6.26 -5.09 -13.99
CA LYS A 42 -6.76 -5.29 -12.62
C LYS A 42 -6.43 -6.72 -12.19
N HIS A 43 -5.84 -6.87 -11.01
CA HIS A 43 -5.43 -8.15 -10.47
C HIS A 43 -5.72 -8.18 -8.96
N VAL A 44 -6.49 -9.17 -8.53
CA VAL A 44 -7.02 -9.24 -7.14
C VAL A 44 -5.89 -9.35 -6.11
N LEU A 45 -4.82 -10.07 -6.45
CA LEU A 45 -3.67 -10.30 -5.56
C LEU A 45 -2.55 -9.27 -5.73
N ALA A 46 -2.77 -8.21 -6.50
CA ALA A 46 -1.75 -7.18 -6.65
C ALA A 46 -1.61 -6.36 -5.36
N VAL A 47 -0.37 -6.10 -4.94
CA VAL A 47 -0.07 -5.29 -3.75
C VAL A 47 -0.67 -3.88 -3.91
N PRO A 48 -1.67 -3.50 -3.09
CA PRO A 48 -2.30 -2.19 -3.20
C PRO A 48 -1.37 -1.06 -2.75
N TRP A 49 -1.73 0.18 -3.09
CA TRP A 49 -1.06 1.36 -2.53
C TRP A 49 -1.24 1.47 -1.01
N LYS A 50 -2.44 1.17 -0.50
CA LYS A 50 -2.74 1.12 0.93
C LYS A 50 -2.41 -0.29 1.45
N SER A 51 -1.12 -0.51 1.70
CA SER A 51 -0.57 -1.73 2.28
C SER A 51 0.57 -1.39 3.24
N ASP A 52 0.95 -2.37 4.07
CA ASP A 52 2.10 -2.25 4.99
C ASP A 52 3.45 -2.31 4.25
N PHE A 53 3.45 -2.71 2.98
CA PHE A 53 4.64 -2.72 2.14
C PHE A 53 5.10 -1.30 1.77
N SER A 54 6.41 -1.12 1.57
CA SER A 54 6.99 0.13 1.04
C SER A 54 6.82 0.30 -0.48
N VAL A 55 6.20 -0.69 -1.13
CA VAL A 55 5.97 -0.76 -2.58
C VAL A 55 4.50 -1.01 -2.90
N PHE A 56 4.11 -0.71 -4.13
CA PHE A 56 2.83 -1.13 -4.72
C PHE A 56 3.11 -1.84 -6.05
N GLU A 57 2.16 -2.65 -6.50
CA GLU A 57 2.31 -3.50 -7.67
C GLU A 57 1.41 -3.04 -8.82
N CYS A 58 2.01 -3.03 -10.01
CA CYS A 58 1.35 -2.81 -11.30
C CYS A 58 1.53 -4.06 -12.15
N VAL A 59 0.42 -4.63 -12.61
CA VAL A 59 0.36 -5.84 -13.42
C VAL A 59 -0.01 -5.43 -14.83
N TYR A 60 0.83 -5.76 -15.80
CA TYR A 60 0.61 -5.46 -17.21
C TYR A 60 0.44 -6.75 -18.01
N GLY A 61 -0.38 -6.70 -19.05
CA GLY A 61 -0.58 -7.84 -19.94
C GLY A 61 -1.68 -7.59 -20.97
N GLU A 62 -2.02 -8.66 -21.71
CA GLU A 62 -3.15 -8.66 -22.63
C GLU A 62 -4.44 -8.99 -21.85
N VAL A 63 -5.55 -8.36 -22.26
CA VAL A 63 -6.84 -8.46 -21.56
C VAL A 63 -7.45 -9.86 -21.68
N ASP A 64 -7.13 -10.59 -22.75
CA ASP A 64 -7.98 -11.69 -23.16
C ASP A 64 -7.70 -13.01 -22.42
N ILE A 65 -6.46 -13.41 -22.12
CA ILE A 65 -6.19 -14.70 -21.47
C ILE A 65 -4.75 -14.67 -20.91
N ASN A 66 -4.52 -14.82 -19.60
CA ASN A 66 -3.24 -14.46 -18.95
C ASN A 66 -2.29 -15.66 -18.64
N PRO A 67 -1.43 -16.08 -19.58
CA PRO A 67 -0.14 -16.70 -19.26
C PRO A 67 1.05 -15.71 -19.43
N LYS A 68 0.79 -14.43 -19.76
CA LYS A 68 1.84 -13.43 -20.07
C LYS A 68 1.74 -12.13 -19.26
N ALA A 69 0.94 -12.09 -18.19
CA ALA A 69 1.01 -10.95 -17.27
C ALA A 69 2.36 -10.93 -16.58
N HIS A 70 2.88 -9.73 -16.37
CA HIS A 70 4.06 -9.51 -15.56
C HIS A 70 3.81 -8.41 -14.54
N SER A 71 4.51 -8.51 -13.41
CA SER A 71 4.37 -7.59 -12.28
C SER A 71 5.56 -6.66 -12.18
N CYS A 72 5.25 -5.38 -11.99
CA CYS A 72 6.19 -4.29 -11.79
C CYS A 72 5.96 -3.67 -10.41
N PHE A 73 7.04 -3.51 -9.63
CA PHE A 73 6.94 -3.02 -8.26
C PHE A 73 7.57 -1.64 -8.12
N TYR A 74 6.78 -0.68 -7.64
CA TYR A 74 7.19 0.71 -7.50
C TYR A 74 7.22 1.12 -6.05
N SER A 75 8.23 1.90 -5.66
CA SER A 75 8.33 2.44 -4.31
C SER A 75 7.35 3.59 -4.09
N LYS A 76 6.71 3.58 -2.92
CA LYS A 76 5.74 4.62 -2.53
C LYS A 76 6.42 5.97 -2.23
N MET A 77 7.73 5.95 -1.98
CA MET A 77 8.48 7.13 -1.54
C MET A 77 9.01 7.96 -2.71
N ASP A 78 9.54 7.30 -3.73
CA ASP A 78 10.25 7.92 -4.86
C ASP A 78 9.63 7.57 -6.22
N GLY A 79 8.62 6.71 -6.27
CA GLY A 79 7.99 6.27 -7.51
C GLY A 79 8.89 5.41 -8.39
N LYS A 80 10.10 5.06 -7.95
CA LYS A 80 11.05 4.30 -8.77
C LYS A 80 10.73 2.82 -8.75
N HIS A 81 10.97 2.18 -9.89
CA HIS A 81 10.90 0.72 -9.98
C HIS A 81 11.95 0.07 -9.06
N LYS A 82 11.54 -0.91 -8.24
CA LYS A 82 12.39 -1.55 -7.22
C LYS A 82 12.62 -3.05 -7.42
N LEU A 83 11.67 -3.78 -8.00
CA LEU A 83 11.78 -5.24 -8.15
C LEU A 83 11.36 -5.65 -9.57
N SER A 84 12.31 -6.13 -10.36
CA SER A 84 12.04 -6.70 -11.67
C SER A 84 11.71 -8.19 -11.52
N ALA A 85 10.44 -8.52 -11.30
CA ALA A 85 9.97 -9.91 -11.41
C ALA A 85 9.86 -10.38 -12.88
N GLY A 86 9.95 -9.46 -13.83
CA GLY A 86 10.17 -9.70 -15.25
C GLY A 86 11.28 -8.75 -15.74
N LYS A 87 12.15 -9.23 -16.63
CA LYS A 87 13.23 -8.43 -17.25
C LYS A 87 12.67 -7.11 -17.77
N ASP A 88 13.34 -5.99 -17.52
CA ASP A 88 13.32 -4.65 -18.18
C ASP A 88 12.06 -4.12 -18.88
N GLU A 89 10.89 -4.72 -18.65
CA GLU A 89 9.62 -4.46 -19.34
C GLU A 89 8.80 -3.42 -18.58
N CYS A 90 9.18 -3.15 -17.34
CA CYS A 90 8.53 -2.19 -16.48
C CYS A 90 8.99 -0.77 -16.80
N PRO A 91 8.06 0.20 -16.86
CA PRO A 91 8.40 1.62 -16.86
C PRO A 91 9.34 1.95 -15.69
N VAL A 92 10.33 2.80 -15.94
CA VAL A 92 11.38 3.14 -14.96
C VAL A 92 10.80 3.83 -13.72
N GLU A 93 9.78 4.66 -13.94
CA GLU A 93 9.14 5.49 -12.92
C GLU A 93 7.61 5.35 -13.00
N ALA A 94 7.00 5.36 -11.82
CA ALA A 94 5.57 5.49 -11.65
C ALA A 94 5.12 6.93 -11.91
N ILE A 95 3.84 7.12 -12.24
CA ILE A 95 3.28 8.44 -12.48
C ILE A 95 2.79 9.08 -11.17
N PRO A 96 2.92 10.40 -10.98
CA PRO A 96 2.39 11.06 -9.80
C PRO A 96 0.86 10.95 -9.75
N CYS A 97 0.30 10.83 -8.55
CA CYS A 97 -1.13 10.92 -8.33
C CYS A 97 -1.60 12.37 -8.50
N THR A 98 -2.03 12.75 -9.71
CA THR A 98 -2.63 14.05 -9.97
C THR A 98 -4.13 13.90 -10.25
N GLY A 99 -4.98 14.36 -9.32
CA GLY A 99 -6.43 14.39 -9.49
C GLY A 99 -7.17 13.16 -8.96
N THR A 100 -8.34 12.86 -9.55
CA THR A 100 -9.26 11.80 -9.10
C THR A 100 -9.03 10.44 -9.76
N ALA A 101 -8.17 10.37 -10.78
CA ALA A 101 -7.99 9.18 -11.61
C ALA A 101 -6.67 8.44 -11.29
N ASN A 102 -6.53 7.99 -10.06
CA ASN A 102 -5.37 7.18 -9.64
C ASN A 102 -5.53 5.74 -10.13
N ARG A 103 -4.48 5.19 -10.72
CA ARG A 103 -4.52 3.88 -11.38
C ARG A 103 -3.67 2.87 -10.61
N PHE A 104 -4.29 1.76 -10.25
CA PHE A 104 -3.64 0.66 -9.53
C PHE A 104 -4.14 -0.66 -10.07
N SER A 105 -3.31 -1.70 -10.06
CA SER A 105 -3.76 -3.05 -10.42
C SER A 105 -4.64 -3.67 -9.36
N SER A 106 -4.45 -3.31 -8.09
CA SER A 106 -5.36 -3.76 -7.03
C SER A 106 -6.78 -3.19 -7.24
N PRO A 107 -7.84 -4.01 -7.06
CA PRO A 107 -9.23 -3.56 -7.14
C PRO A 107 -9.66 -2.63 -5.98
N GLY A 108 -8.75 -2.27 -5.06
CA GLY A 108 -9.04 -1.33 -3.97
C GLY A 108 -9.65 -1.97 -2.72
N HIS A 109 -9.63 -3.29 -2.63
CA HIS A 109 -9.93 -4.00 -1.39
C HIS A 109 -8.76 -3.90 -0.41
N PRO A 110 -9.02 -3.84 0.91
CA PRO A 110 -7.96 -3.91 1.91
C PRO A 110 -7.22 -5.24 1.75
N GLU A 111 -5.89 -5.17 1.73
CA GLU A 111 -5.04 -6.36 1.71
C GLU A 111 -5.34 -7.19 2.96
N VAL A 112 -5.74 -8.45 2.77
CA VAL A 112 -5.85 -9.39 3.88
C VAL A 112 -4.48 -10.05 4.01
N PRO A 113 -3.82 -10.01 5.18
CA PRO A 113 -2.53 -10.63 5.34
C PRO A 113 -2.56 -12.10 4.91
N ALA A 114 -1.51 -12.59 4.24
CA ALA A 114 -1.45 -13.96 3.72
C ALA A 114 -1.69 -15.07 4.77
N TRP A 115 -1.53 -14.78 6.06
CA TRP A 115 -1.84 -15.70 7.15
C TRP A 115 -3.35 -15.82 7.43
N ILE A 116 -4.15 -14.82 7.08
CA ILE A 116 -5.62 -14.86 7.16
C ILE A 116 -6.20 -15.65 5.98
N GLU A 117 -5.65 -15.48 4.78
CA GLU A 117 -6.13 -16.14 3.56
C GLU A 117 -5.94 -17.66 3.57
N ASN A 118 -4.91 -18.16 4.24
CA ASN A 118 -4.65 -19.60 4.39
C ASN A 118 -5.43 -20.26 5.53
N GLY A 119 -6.47 -19.63 6.06
CA GLY A 119 -7.30 -20.19 7.13
C GLY A 119 -6.63 -20.25 8.51
N ARG A 120 -5.42 -19.70 8.69
CA ARG A 120 -4.74 -19.66 10.00
C ARG A 120 -5.36 -18.66 10.96
N TYR A 121 -6.17 -17.72 10.47
CA TYR A 121 -6.97 -16.85 11.33
C TYR A 121 -7.94 -17.63 12.23
N LEU A 122 -8.56 -18.69 11.71
CA LEU A 122 -9.41 -19.59 12.51
C LEU A 122 -8.60 -20.36 13.57
N LEU A 123 -7.34 -20.69 13.27
CA LEU A 123 -6.42 -21.33 14.22
C LEU A 123 -5.98 -20.36 15.32
N TYR A 124 -5.62 -19.12 14.98
CA TYR A 124 -5.29 -18.07 15.96
C TYR A 124 -6.43 -17.77 16.92
N LEU A 125 -7.67 -17.68 16.41
CA LEU A 125 -8.86 -17.50 17.23
C LEU A 125 -9.09 -18.68 18.17
N LYS A 126 -8.85 -19.91 17.71
CA LYS A 126 -8.93 -21.12 18.55
C LYS A 126 -7.85 -21.15 19.63
N GLU A 127 -6.65 -20.67 19.35
CA GLU A 127 -5.50 -20.73 20.26
C GLU A 127 -5.50 -19.62 21.32
N ASN A 128 -6.14 -18.47 21.07
CA ASN A 128 -6.06 -17.30 21.95
C ASN A 128 -7.41 -16.87 22.56
N HIS A 129 -8.52 -17.55 22.25
CA HIS A 129 -9.83 -17.34 22.90
C HIS A 129 -10.31 -18.57 23.68
N THR A 130 -9.49 -19.05 24.62
CA THR A 130 -9.93 -19.89 25.75
C THR A 130 -9.51 -19.27 27.06
#